data_AF-A0AAD5SMC9-F1
#
_entry.id   AF-A0AAD5SMC9-F1
#
_cell.length_a   1.000
_cell.length_b   1.000
_cell.length_c   1.000
_cell.angle_alpha   90.00
_cell.angle_beta   90.00
_cell.angle_gamma   90.00
#
_symmetry.space_group_name_H-M   'P 1'
#
loop_
_entity.id
_entity.type
_entity.pdbx_description
1 polymer ?
#
loop_
_entity_poly.entity_id
_entity_poly.type
_entity_poly.pdbx_seq_one_letter_code
_entity_poly.pdbx_strand_id
1 'polypeptide(L)'
;MAEKARETSMQRMLEHAARMGGNAVVAVRYDTQEIMQGMTEVLCYGTAVVISNPDGSPLGVQQPVAGPSQGSAPNQPPTYTQGGFAPPQDPK
;
A
#
# COMPACT_ATOMS: atom_id res chain seq x y z
N MET A 1 1.51 4.13 20.93
CA MET A 1 0.08 4.11 20.54
C MET A 1 -0.15 4.89 19.25
N ALA A 2 0.34 6.14 19.14
CA ALA A 2 0.23 6.96 17.94
C ALA A 2 0.85 6.33 16.66
N GLU A 3 2.00 5.66 16.78
CA GLU A 3 2.66 5.01 15.63
C GLU A 3 1.83 3.87 15.03
N LYS A 4 1.31 2.97 15.88
CA LYS A 4 0.39 1.90 15.45
C LYS A 4 -0.88 2.44 14.79
N ALA A 5 -1.43 3.55 15.29
CA ALA A 5 -2.58 4.21 14.66
C ALA A 5 -2.22 4.74 13.26
N ARG A 6 -1.03 5.33 13.11
CA ARG A 6 -0.51 5.83 11.83
C ARG A 6 -0.33 4.72 10.79
N GLU A 7 0.24 3.59 11.20
CA GLU A 7 0.39 2.39 10.35
C GLU A 7 -0.98 1.84 9.94
N THR A 8 -1.90 1.69 10.90
CA THR A 8 -3.24 1.15 10.65
C THR A 8 -4.02 2.03 9.67
N SER A 9 -3.99 3.36 9.85
CA SER A 9 -4.69 4.29 8.95
C SER A 9 -4.07 4.30 7.55
N MET A 10 -2.75 4.17 7.43
CA MET A 10 -2.08 4.04 6.14
C MET A 10 -2.47 2.74 5.42
N GLN A 11 -2.45 1.61 6.14
CA GLN A 11 -2.84 0.33 5.56
C GLN A 11 -4.28 0.37 5.04
N ARG A 12 -5.22 0.93 5.82
CA ARG A 12 -6.62 1.09 5.40
C ARG A 12 -6.77 1.97 4.16
N MET A 13 -6.01 3.06 4.08
CA MET A 13 -6.00 3.92 2.88
C MET A 13 -5.51 3.15 1.65
N LEU A 14 -4.43 2.37 1.78
CA LEU A 14 -3.88 1.56 0.70
C LEU A 14 -4.84 0.45 0.25
N GLU A 15 -5.48 -0.25 1.19
CA GLU A 15 -6.51 -1.26 0.89
C GLU A 15 -7.69 -0.64 0.15
N HIS A 16 -8.10 0.58 0.52
CA HIS A 16 -9.15 1.30 -0.21
C HIS A 16 -8.70 1.69 -1.62
N ALA A 17 -7.49 2.21 -1.78
CA ALA A 17 -6.92 2.53 -3.09
C ALA A 17 -6.82 1.30 -4.00
N ALA A 18 -6.38 0.16 -3.46
CA ALA A 18 -6.30 -1.10 -4.20
C ALA A 18 -7.69 -1.59 -4.64
N ARG A 19 -8.71 -1.51 -3.77
CA ARG A 19 -10.10 -1.84 -4.13
C ARG A 19 -10.67 -0.93 -5.23
N MET A 20 -10.21 0.32 -5.30
CA MET A 20 -10.56 1.25 -6.38
C MET A 20 -9.78 1.01 -7.68
N GLY A 21 -8.85 0.05 -7.69
CA GLY A 21 -7.98 -0.21 -8.84
C GLY A 21 -6.80 0.75 -8.97
N GLY A 22 -6.39 1.42 -7.90
CA GLY A 22 -5.13 2.17 -7.86
C GLY A 22 -3.94 1.24 -7.61
N ASN A 23 -2.83 1.49 -8.30
CA ASN A 23 -1.54 0.86 -8.01
C ASN A 23 -0.57 1.78 -7.23
N ALA A 24 -0.96 3.04 -7.02
CA ALA A 24 -0.26 3.99 -6.18
C ALA A 24 -1.23 5.00 -5.55
N VAL A 25 -0.77 5.71 -4.51
CA VAL A 25 -1.49 6.83 -3.89
C VAL A 25 -0.58 8.05 -3.89
N VAL A 26 -1.05 9.15 -4.46
CA VAL A 26 -0.34 10.44 -4.50
C VAL A 26 -0.97 11.45 -3.54
N ALA A 27 -0.21 12.49 -3.21
CA ALA A 27 -0.64 13.56 -2.30
C ALA A 27 -1.12 13.04 -0.93
N VAL A 28 -0.46 12.01 -0.39
CA VAL A 28 -0.79 11.44 0.92
C VAL A 28 -0.63 12.50 2.02
N ARG A 29 -1.64 12.63 2.86
CA ARG A 29 -1.67 13.51 4.03
C ARG A 29 -2.18 12.75 5.25
N TYR A 30 -1.70 13.18 6.41
CA TYR A 30 -2.25 12.80 7.70
C TYR A 30 -2.96 14.00 8.32
N ASP A 31 -4.11 13.74 8.94
CA ASP A 31 -4.76 14.67 9.84
C ASP A 31 -4.95 13.99 11.20
N THR A 32 -4.79 14.74 12.28
CA THR A 32 -4.91 14.23 13.65
C THR A 32 -5.70 15.20 14.49
N GLN A 33 -6.74 14.70 15.17
CA GLN A 33 -7.61 15.50 16.02
C GLN A 33 -7.78 14.82 17.38
N GLU A 34 -7.76 15.60 18.46
CA GLU A 34 -8.11 15.09 19.78
C GLU A 34 -9.64 15.13 19.94
N ILE A 35 -10.25 13.96 20.10
CA ILE A 35 -11.72 13.84 20.22
C ILE A 35 -12.13 13.94 21.70
N MET A 36 -11.32 13.37 22.60
CA MET A 36 -11.50 13.39 24.05
C MET A 36 -10.13 13.39 24.72
N GLN A 37 -10.06 13.75 26.02
CA GLN A 37 -8.80 13.74 26.76
C GLN A 37 -8.09 12.39 26.63
N GLY A 38 -6.91 12.42 26.00
CA GLY A 38 -6.07 11.23 25.79
C GLY A 38 -6.51 10.33 24.63
N MET A 39 -7.49 10.72 23.82
CA MET A 39 -7.93 10.02 22.61
C MET A 39 -7.70 10.87 21.35
N THR A 40 -6.74 10.45 20.54
CA THR A 40 -6.40 11.09 19.27
C THR A 40 -6.87 10.25 18.08
N GLU A 41 -7.64 10.86 17.20
CA GLU A 41 -7.96 10.33 15.88
C GLU A 41 -6.78 10.54 14.93
N VAL A 42 -6.57 9.56 14.04
CA VAL A 42 -5.57 9.64 12.97
C VAL A 42 -6.22 9.27 11.64
N LEU A 43 -6.32 10.24 10.76
CA LEU A 43 -6.82 10.10 9.39
C LEU A 43 -5.64 10.05 8.43
N CYS A 44 -5.74 9.20 7.40
CA CYS A 44 -4.77 9.12 6.30
C CYS A 44 -5.53 9.08 4.98
N TYR A 45 -5.20 9.97 4.05
CA TYR A 45 -5.91 10.11 2.79
C TYR A 45 -4.99 10.60 1.67
N GLY A 46 -5.41 10.39 0.42
CA GLY A 46 -4.70 10.77 -0.79
C GLY A 46 -5.51 10.38 -2.03
N THR A 47 -4.88 10.46 -3.21
CA THR A 47 -5.52 10.13 -4.50
C THR A 47 -4.99 8.81 -5.04
N ALA A 48 -5.86 7.81 -5.19
CA ALA A 48 -5.53 6.56 -5.87
C ALA A 48 -5.31 6.81 -7.36
N VAL A 49 -4.22 6.29 -7.91
CA VAL A 49 -3.84 6.45 -9.33
C VAL A 49 -3.34 5.14 -9.91
N VAL A 50 -3.38 5.03 -11.24
CA VAL A 50 -2.70 3.99 -12.00
C VAL A 50 -1.53 4.62 -12.73
N ILE A 51 -0.32 4.15 -12.44
CA ILE A 51 0.91 4.62 -13.07
C ILE A 51 1.53 3.46 -13.86
N SER A 52 2.05 3.77 -15.04
CA SER A 52 2.82 2.85 -15.88
C SER A 52 4.26 3.28 -15.97
N ASN A 53 5.15 2.34 -16.28
CA ASN A 53 6.50 2.62 -16.70
C ASN A 53 6.51 3.46 -18.00
N PRO A 54 7.62 4.14 -18.33
CA PRO A 54 7.72 4.93 -19.56
C PRO A 54 7.50 4.12 -20.84
N ASP A 55 7.77 2.82 -20.82
CA ASP A 55 7.55 1.88 -21.91
C ASP A 55 6.09 1.39 -22.02
N GLY A 56 5.20 1.87 -21.15
CA GLY A 56 3.78 1.51 -21.10
C GLY A 56 3.48 0.23 -20.33
N SER A 57 4.50 -0.50 -19.83
CA SER A 57 4.28 -1.65 -18.95
C SER A 57 3.72 -1.17 -17.59
N PRO A 58 2.79 -1.90 -16.94
CA PRO A 58 2.25 -1.48 -15.65
C PRO A 58 3.38 -1.39 -14.60
N LEU A 59 3.32 -0.40 -13.69
CA LEU A 59 4.15 -0.47 -12.50
C LEU A 59 3.79 -1.77 -11.77
N GLY A 60 4.78 -2.65 -11.62
CA GLY A 60 4.56 -3.88 -10.89
C GLY A 60 4.21 -3.55 -9.44
N VAL A 61 3.20 -4.23 -8.92
CA VAL A 61 2.90 -4.16 -7.50
C VAL A 61 3.98 -4.98 -6.83
N GLN A 62 4.87 -4.34 -6.07
CA GLN A 62 5.89 -5.05 -5.29
C GLN A 62 5.19 -5.84 -4.19
N GLN A 63 4.76 -7.05 -4.53
CA GLN A 63 4.25 -8.00 -3.55
C GLN A 63 5.47 -8.74 -2.98
N PRO A 64 5.64 -8.78 -1.65
CA PRO A 64 6.62 -9.67 -1.07
C PRO A 64 6.28 -11.10 -1.49
N VAL A 65 7.17 -11.74 -2.24
CA VAL A 65 7.04 -13.18 -2.49
C VAL A 65 7.25 -13.88 -1.15
N ALA A 66 6.28 -14.70 -0.72
CA ALA A 66 6.56 -15.72 0.30
C ALA A 66 7.68 -16.58 -0.28
N GLY A 67 8.89 -16.39 0.24
CA GLY A 67 10.11 -16.92 -0.37
C GLY A 67 10.01 -18.42 -0.63
N PRO A 68 10.67 -18.94 -1.70
CA PRO A 68 10.78 -20.38 -1.85
C PRO A 68 11.45 -20.94 -0.60
N SER A 69 10.80 -21.91 0.02
CA SER A 69 11.38 -22.72 1.10
C SER A 69 12.55 -23.53 0.52
N GLN A 70 13.76 -22.97 0.50
CA GLN A 70 15.05 -23.66 0.67
C GLN A 70 16.24 -22.71 0.44
N GLY A 71 16.99 -22.46 1.52
CA GLY A 71 18.43 -22.16 1.47
C GLY A 71 18.86 -20.75 1.09
N SER A 72 18.48 -19.72 1.85
CA SER A 72 19.01 -18.35 1.66
C SER A 72 19.79 -17.89 2.88
N ALA A 73 20.99 -17.35 2.66
CA ALA A 73 21.88 -16.80 3.69
C ALA A 73 21.22 -15.66 4.48
N PRO A 74 21.56 -15.46 5.77
CA PRO A 74 20.84 -14.58 6.71
C PRO A 74 20.90 -13.07 6.42
N ASN A 75 21.43 -12.63 5.27
CA ASN A 75 21.60 -11.21 4.96
C ASN A 75 21.29 -10.85 3.49
N GLN A 76 20.46 -11.64 2.81
CA GLN A 76 19.95 -11.23 1.49
C GLN A 76 18.72 -10.33 1.66
N PRO A 77 18.66 -9.18 0.96
CA PRO A 77 17.46 -8.35 0.96
C PRO A 77 16.27 -9.15 0.39
N PRO A 78 15.04 -8.88 0.84
CA PRO A 78 13.86 -9.55 0.32
C PRO A 78 13.75 -9.35 -1.19
N THR A 79 13.50 -10.44 -1.92
CA THR A 79 13.22 -10.38 -3.37
C THR A 79 11.79 -9.89 -3.58
N TYR A 80 11.62 -8.87 -4.43
CA TYR A 80 10.30 -8.39 -4.84
C TYR A 80 10.02 -8.88 -6.27
N THR A 81 8.93 -9.62 -6.47
CA THR A 81 8.48 -9.96 -7.83
C THR A 81 7.66 -8.78 -8.36
N GLN A 82 7.95 -8.34 -9.58
CA GLN A 82 7.09 -7.42 -10.34
C GLN A 82 5.80 -8.18 -10.70
N GLY A 83 4.85 -8.24 -9.76
CA GLY A 83 3.51 -8.74 -10.04
C GLY A 83 2.80 -7.75 -10.96
N GLY A 84 2.29 -8.21 -12.10
CA GLY A 84 1.45 -7.38 -12.96
C GLY A 84 0.25 -6.85 -12.17
N PHE A 85 -0.03 -5.56 -12.29
CA PHE A 85 -1.28 -4.99 -11.78
C PHE A 85 -2.44 -5.58 -12.59
N ALA A 86 -3.14 -6.56 -12.02
CA ALA A 86 -4.41 -7.02 -12.59
C ALA A 86 -5.46 -5.96 -12.23
N PRO A 87 -6.03 -5.23 -13.22
CA PRO A 87 -7.10 -4.28 -12.93
C PRO A 87 -8.26 -5.02 -12.26
N PRO A 88 -8.99 -4.36 -11.33
CA PRO A 88 -10.18 -4.94 -10.73
C PRO A 88 -11.12 -5.39 -11.86
N GLN A 89 -11.49 -6.66 -11.85
CA GLN A 89 -12.49 -7.19 -12.77
C GLN A 89 -13.85 -6.63 -12.32
N ASP A 90 -14.52 -5.87 -13.18
CA ASP A 90 -15.89 -5.44 -12.89
C ASP A 90 -16.76 -6.67 -12.60
N PRO A 91 -17.45 -6.75 -11.46
CA PRO A 91 -18.48 -7.77 -11.28
C PRO A 91 -19.59 -7.48 -12.30
N LYS A 92 -19.80 -8.42 -13.23
CA LYS A 92 -20.93 -8.41 -14.18
C LYS A 92 -22.27 -8.36 -13.46
#